data_AF-A0A7W0CPA3-F1
#
_entry.id   AF-A0A7W0CPA3-F1
#
_cell.length_a   1.000
_cell.length_b   1.000
_cell.length_c   1.000
_cell.angle_alpha   90.00
_cell.angle_beta   90.00
_cell.angle_gamma   90.00
#
_symmetry.space_group_name_H-M   'P 1'
#
loop_
_entity.id
_entity.type
_entity.pdbx_description
1 polymer ?
#
loop_
_entity_poly.entity_id
_entity_poly.type
_entity_poly.pdbx_seq_one_letter_code
_entity_poly.pdbx_strand_id
1 'polypeptide(L)'
;MSALLRCGVIAGPFFIAMVLIQDYTRPDFDPRKHPLSLLSLGDLGWIQIATFVITGALFIASAIGMRPIAGRWGPLFIGTFGAGLITAGIFRTAPGWGYPPGTPEGLPGASPTRDASPLPGTSALSETSAHPDTSPLPDIPPPPGMSPLLETSPTLGTSPTLGTSPSLGTSPTLGTSPVTPPPPTTSLPLDTPPITSPPLSNPPTDSIDLAYVLHGVGFFIVLISLIAACVVFTRRFAIAGDRPWATFCATVGVALPVIYALSGVLSRGGTDPQPLSLLLRLLAVIGWSWASLLAARLHRQTRPAAHAPILRPSTTREPSPPPSAT
;
A
#
# COMPACT_ATOMS: atom_id res chain seq x y z
N MET A 1 -4.33 24.97 -25.58
CA MET A 1 -4.66 23.56 -25.87
C MET A 1 -3.46 22.62 -25.77
N SER A 2 -2.40 22.80 -26.55
CA SER A 2 -1.19 21.94 -26.50
C SER A 2 -0.56 21.88 -25.09
N ALA A 3 -0.48 23.00 -24.37
CA ALA A 3 0.03 23.01 -22.99
C ALA A 3 -0.74 22.09 -22.03
N LEU A 4 -2.08 22.08 -22.12
CA LEU A 4 -2.93 21.25 -21.26
C LEU A 4 -2.76 19.74 -21.55
N LEU A 5 -2.62 19.36 -22.82
CA LEU A 5 -2.34 17.96 -23.17
C LEU A 5 -0.99 17.49 -22.65
N ARG A 6 0.02 18.37 -22.57
CA ARG A 6 1.33 18.05 -21.96
C ARG A 6 1.21 17.70 -20.48
N CYS A 7 0.24 18.26 -19.74
CA CYS A 7 -0.03 17.86 -18.36
C CYS A 7 -0.31 16.36 -18.26
N GLY A 8 -1.14 15.83 -19.16
CA GLY A 8 -1.44 14.39 -19.19
C GLY A 8 -0.24 13.52 -19.58
N VAL A 9 0.65 14.02 -20.43
CA VAL A 9 1.90 13.33 -20.79
C VAL A 9 2.82 13.16 -19.58
N ILE A 10 2.87 14.18 -18.72
CA ILE A 10 3.76 14.23 -17.54
C ILE A 10 3.14 13.48 -16.35
N ALA A 11 1.81 13.49 -16.21
CA ALA A 11 1.10 12.99 -15.04
C ALA A 11 1.44 11.53 -14.67
N GLY A 12 1.42 10.61 -15.64
CA GLY A 12 1.73 9.20 -15.38
C GLY A 12 3.17 8.96 -14.94
N PRO A 13 4.17 9.40 -15.71
CA PRO A 13 5.59 9.30 -15.31
C PRO A 13 5.87 9.95 -13.96
N PHE A 14 5.26 11.11 -13.67
CA PHE A 14 5.41 11.79 -12.39
C PHE A 14 4.91 10.91 -11.22
N PHE A 15 3.70 10.36 -11.33
CA PHE A 15 3.13 9.50 -10.29
C PHE A 15 3.98 8.25 -10.06
N ILE A 16 4.38 7.56 -11.14
CA ILE A 16 5.20 6.35 -11.06
C ILE A 16 6.54 6.66 -10.42
N ALA A 17 7.21 7.75 -10.83
CA ALA A 17 8.48 8.17 -10.25
C ALA A 17 8.36 8.49 -8.75
N MET A 18 7.33 9.23 -8.34
CA MET A 18 7.12 9.58 -6.94
C MET A 18 6.81 8.36 -6.06
N VAL A 19 6.02 7.41 -6.56
CA VAL A 19 5.77 6.15 -5.84
C VAL A 19 7.05 5.35 -5.70
N LEU A 20 7.83 5.18 -6.79
CA LEU A 20 9.10 4.45 -6.73
C LEU A 20 10.09 5.10 -5.77
N ILE A 21 10.25 6.43 -5.83
CA ILE A 21 11.12 7.17 -4.90
C ILE A 21 10.71 6.89 -3.46
N GLN A 22 9.41 6.93 -3.16
CA GLN A 22 8.92 6.64 -1.82
C GLN A 22 9.12 5.18 -1.42
N ASP A 23 8.88 4.21 -2.32
CA ASP A 23 9.12 2.79 -2.05
C ASP A 23 10.57 2.52 -1.61
N TYR A 24 11.55 3.22 -2.21
CA TYR A 24 12.98 3.04 -1.89
C TYR A 24 13.50 3.93 -0.76
N THR A 25 12.73 4.92 -0.30
CA THR A 25 13.16 5.88 0.73
C THR A 25 12.44 5.71 2.06
N ARG A 26 11.40 4.88 2.12
CA ARG A 26 10.66 4.58 3.35
C ARG A 26 11.16 3.28 3.99
N PRO A 27 11.87 3.34 5.14
CA PRO A 27 12.55 2.17 5.70
C PRO A 27 11.59 1.03 6.10
N ASP A 28 10.38 1.37 6.54
CA ASP A 28 9.39 0.38 7.05
C ASP A 28 8.34 -0.01 5.99
N PHE A 29 8.50 0.45 4.76
CA PHE A 29 7.53 0.20 3.69
C PHE A 29 8.04 -0.90 2.75
N ASP A 30 7.35 -2.04 2.73
CA ASP A 30 7.67 -3.15 1.82
C ASP A 30 6.70 -3.11 0.63
N PRO A 31 7.12 -2.77 -0.60
CA PRO A 31 6.23 -2.66 -1.75
C PRO A 31 5.57 -4.00 -2.12
N ARG A 32 6.11 -5.13 -1.66
CA ARG A 32 5.47 -6.44 -1.85
C ARG A 32 4.26 -6.56 -0.93
N LYS A 33 4.33 -6.11 0.31
CA LYS A 33 3.26 -6.27 1.31
C LYS A 33 2.30 -5.09 1.36
N HIS A 34 2.81 -3.88 1.19
CA HIS A 34 2.10 -2.64 1.46
C HIS A 34 1.58 -2.00 0.16
N PRO A 35 0.25 -1.95 -0.05
CA PRO A 35 -0.33 -1.25 -1.19
C PRO A 35 0.11 0.22 -1.24
N LEU A 36 0.25 0.76 -2.45
CA LEU A 36 0.76 2.11 -2.70
C LEU A 36 -0.01 3.22 -1.96
N SER A 37 -1.29 3.01 -1.63
CA SER A 37 -2.09 4.00 -0.90
C SER A 37 -1.64 4.16 0.54
N LEU A 38 -1.01 3.13 1.15
CA LEU A 38 -0.47 3.21 2.51
C LEU A 38 0.66 4.22 2.61
N LEU A 39 1.36 4.56 1.52
CA LEU A 39 2.35 5.64 1.51
C LEU A 39 1.78 7.00 1.95
N SER A 40 0.45 7.17 1.99
CA SER A 40 -0.24 8.34 2.54
C SER A 40 -0.26 8.41 4.08
N LEU A 41 0.24 7.39 4.75
CA LEU A 41 0.34 7.30 6.21
C LEU A 41 1.77 7.61 6.70
N GLY A 42 1.87 7.93 7.99
CA GLY A 42 3.11 8.31 8.66
C GLY A 42 3.55 9.76 8.37
N ASP A 43 4.72 10.13 8.87
CA ASP A 43 5.19 11.53 8.94
C ASP A 43 5.34 12.20 7.56
N LEU A 44 5.80 11.45 6.56
CA LEU A 44 5.88 11.98 5.19
C LEU A 44 4.69 11.55 4.32
N GLY A 45 3.58 11.10 4.92
CA GLY A 45 2.38 10.68 4.20
C GLY A 45 1.79 11.76 3.28
N TRP A 46 2.02 13.03 3.64
CA TRP A 46 1.64 14.19 2.83
C TRP A 46 2.26 14.17 1.43
N ILE A 47 3.44 13.56 1.22
CA ILE A 47 4.09 13.45 -0.10
C ILE A 47 3.23 12.61 -1.04
N GLN A 48 2.70 11.48 -0.56
CA GLN A 48 1.83 10.64 -1.36
C GLN A 48 0.47 11.33 -1.61
N ILE A 49 -0.07 12.03 -0.62
CA ILE A 49 -1.30 12.83 -0.78
C ILE A 49 -1.10 13.90 -1.86
N ALA A 50 0.00 14.65 -1.80
CA ALA A 50 0.35 15.65 -2.80
C ALA A 50 0.54 15.01 -4.18
N THR A 51 1.18 13.83 -4.25
CA THR A 51 1.35 13.07 -5.50
C THR A 51 0.00 12.72 -6.12
N PHE A 52 -0.97 12.23 -5.33
CA PHE A 52 -2.33 11.96 -5.80
C PHE A 52 -3.02 13.23 -6.31
N VAL A 53 -2.99 14.30 -5.53
CA VAL A 53 -3.69 15.57 -5.86
C VAL A 53 -3.09 16.23 -7.10
N ILE A 54 -1.76 16.34 -7.18
CA ILE A 54 -1.05 16.93 -8.32
C ILE A 54 -1.31 16.11 -9.59
N THR A 55 -1.19 14.79 -9.50
CA THR A 55 -1.45 13.90 -10.65
C THR A 55 -2.89 14.00 -11.12
N GLY A 56 -3.86 14.02 -10.19
CA GLY A 56 -5.27 14.21 -10.50
C GLY A 56 -5.55 15.55 -11.19
N ALA A 57 -4.97 16.64 -10.68
CA ALA A 57 -5.07 17.97 -11.29
C ALA A 57 -4.48 18.00 -12.71
N LEU A 58 -3.33 17.34 -12.94
CA LEU A 58 -2.71 17.25 -14.26
C LEU A 58 -3.60 16.47 -15.26
N PHE A 59 -4.25 15.39 -14.83
CA PHE A 59 -5.19 14.66 -15.69
C PHE A 59 -6.49 15.46 -15.96
N ILE A 60 -7.00 16.22 -14.99
CA ILE A 60 -8.13 17.14 -15.21
C ILE A 60 -7.75 18.23 -16.22
N ALA A 61 -6.56 18.83 -16.07
CA ALA A 61 -6.04 19.79 -17.05
C ALA A 61 -5.94 19.17 -18.45
N SER A 62 -5.42 17.95 -18.54
CA SER A 62 -5.38 17.19 -19.80
C SER A 62 -6.76 16.93 -20.37
N ALA A 63 -7.74 16.55 -19.56
CA ALA A 63 -9.12 16.35 -20.00
C ALA A 63 -9.71 17.63 -20.61
N ILE A 64 -9.47 18.79 -20.00
CA ILE A 64 -9.89 20.09 -20.57
C ILE A 64 -9.25 20.30 -21.95
N GLY A 65 -7.96 19.98 -22.09
CA GLY A 65 -7.25 20.05 -23.37
C GLY A 65 -7.76 19.07 -24.44
N MET A 66 -8.39 17.96 -24.04
CA MET A 66 -8.95 16.95 -24.96
C MET A 66 -10.34 17.32 -25.49
N ARG A 67 -11.09 18.22 -24.84
CA ARG A 67 -12.49 18.59 -25.20
C ARG A 67 -12.74 18.84 -26.70
N PRO A 68 -11.97 19.66 -27.40
CA PRO A 68 -12.26 19.98 -28.80
C PRO A 68 -11.93 18.85 -29.79
N ILE A 69 -11.15 17.84 -29.38
CA ILE A 69 -10.66 16.80 -30.30
C ILE A 69 -11.19 15.42 -29.96
N ALA A 70 -11.53 15.12 -28.70
CA ALA A 70 -11.83 13.77 -28.21
C ALA A 70 -13.32 13.51 -27.94
N GLY A 71 -14.22 14.39 -28.40
CA GLY A 71 -15.66 14.31 -28.11
C GLY A 71 -15.97 14.58 -26.64
N ARG A 72 -17.22 14.36 -26.21
CA ARG A 72 -17.62 14.63 -24.79
C ARG A 72 -17.17 13.56 -23.80
N TRP A 73 -17.21 12.29 -24.22
CA TRP A 73 -17.06 11.15 -23.31
C TRP A 73 -15.60 10.85 -22.92
N GLY A 74 -14.65 11.01 -23.84
CA GLY A 74 -13.22 10.80 -23.56
C GLY A 74 -12.71 11.75 -22.47
N PRO A 75 -12.85 13.08 -22.66
CA PRO A 75 -12.53 14.08 -21.64
C PRO A 75 -13.28 13.89 -20.32
N LEU A 76 -14.57 13.50 -20.37
CA LEU A 76 -15.35 13.26 -19.16
C LEU A 76 -14.69 12.18 -18.30
N PHE A 77 -14.42 11.00 -18.88
CA PHE A 77 -13.85 9.89 -18.11
C PHE A 77 -12.40 10.13 -17.68
N ILE A 78 -11.58 10.84 -18.48
CA ILE A 78 -10.24 11.25 -18.04
C ILE A 78 -10.32 12.28 -16.90
N GLY A 79 -11.31 13.17 -16.93
CA GLY A 79 -11.56 14.15 -15.87
C GLY A 79 -12.05 13.48 -14.57
N THR A 80 -12.98 12.53 -14.65
CA THR A 80 -13.47 11.78 -13.48
C THR A 80 -12.40 10.87 -12.91
N PHE A 81 -11.53 10.30 -13.75
CA PHE A 81 -10.32 9.62 -13.30
C PHE A 81 -9.42 10.54 -12.46
N GLY A 82 -9.13 11.75 -12.94
CA GLY A 82 -8.36 12.73 -12.18
C GLY A 82 -9.04 13.16 -10.88
N ALA A 83 -10.37 13.34 -10.90
CA ALA A 83 -11.14 13.66 -9.68
C ALA A 83 -11.11 12.51 -8.65
N GLY A 84 -11.22 11.25 -9.10
CA GLY A 84 -11.10 10.08 -8.24
C GLY A 84 -9.73 10.00 -7.55
N LEU A 85 -8.65 10.37 -8.24
CA LEU A 85 -7.32 10.46 -7.62
C LEU A 85 -7.25 11.54 -6.54
N ILE A 86 -7.85 12.71 -6.78
CA ILE A 86 -7.90 13.78 -5.78
C ILE A 86 -8.69 13.30 -4.55
N THR A 87 -9.83 12.64 -4.74
CA THR A 87 -10.61 12.05 -3.65
C THR A 87 -9.77 11.05 -2.85
N ALA A 88 -9.09 10.10 -3.51
CA ALA A 88 -8.22 9.14 -2.85
C ALA A 88 -7.01 9.79 -2.14
N GLY A 89 -6.54 10.95 -2.62
CA GLY A 89 -5.50 11.71 -1.94
C GLY A 89 -6.00 12.42 -0.67
N ILE A 90 -7.14 13.12 -0.77
CA ILE A 90 -7.70 13.91 0.34
C ILE A 90 -8.16 13.01 1.49
N PHE A 91 -8.83 11.91 1.18
CA PHE A 91 -9.32 10.97 2.17
C PHE A 91 -8.29 9.86 2.37
N ARG A 92 -7.70 9.79 3.56
CA ARG A 92 -6.64 8.82 3.88
C ARG A 92 -7.18 7.41 3.97
N THR A 93 -6.35 6.45 3.57
CA THR A 93 -6.61 5.03 3.82
C THR A 93 -6.46 4.72 5.32
N ALA A 94 -7.01 3.60 5.77
CA ALA A 94 -6.81 3.10 7.12
C ALA A 94 -5.44 2.36 7.22
N PRO A 95 -4.76 2.43 8.38
CA PRO A 95 -3.59 1.62 8.68
C PRO A 95 -3.88 0.12 8.65
N GLY A 96 -2.88 -0.69 8.30
CA GLY A 96 -2.99 -2.14 8.29
C GLY A 96 -1.73 -2.81 7.75
N TRP A 97 -1.68 -4.14 7.85
CA TRP A 97 -0.52 -4.95 7.43
C TRP A 97 0.81 -4.49 8.07
N GLY A 98 0.75 -4.02 9.31
CA GLY A 98 1.91 -3.54 10.06
C GLY A 98 2.46 -2.18 9.61
N TYR A 99 1.74 -1.44 8.74
CA TYR A 99 2.13 -0.11 8.30
C TYR A 99 1.09 0.99 8.64
N PRO A 100 1.54 2.14 9.19
CA PRO A 100 2.89 2.43 9.72
C PRO A 100 3.23 1.56 10.94
N PRO A 101 4.50 1.57 11.43
CA PRO A 101 4.91 0.77 12.58
C PRO A 101 3.97 0.94 13.78
N GLY A 102 3.65 -0.16 14.48
CA GLY A 102 2.71 -0.18 15.61
C GLY A 102 1.25 -0.45 15.25
N THR A 103 0.96 -0.78 13.99
CA THR A 103 -0.39 -1.12 13.51
C THR A 103 -0.58 -2.65 13.40
N PRO A 104 -1.83 -3.16 13.43
CA PRO A 104 -2.10 -4.59 13.31
C PRO A 104 -1.54 -5.20 12.01
N GLU A 105 -1.08 -6.46 12.06
CA GLU A 105 -0.61 -7.19 10.86
C GLU A 105 -1.75 -7.61 9.92
N GLY A 106 -3.01 -7.50 10.37
CA GLY A 106 -4.21 -7.87 9.61
C GLY A 106 -4.78 -6.75 8.73
N LEU A 107 -5.97 -7.03 8.17
CA LEU A 107 -6.72 -6.12 7.31
C LEU A 107 -6.98 -4.76 7.99
N PRO A 108 -6.95 -3.63 7.26
CA PRO A 108 -7.28 -2.33 7.83
C PRO A 108 -8.65 -2.32 8.54
N GLY A 109 -8.68 -1.79 9.76
CA GLY A 109 -9.89 -1.74 10.59
C GLY A 109 -10.21 -3.02 11.37
N ALA A 110 -9.39 -4.07 11.26
CA ALA A 110 -9.46 -5.20 12.19
C ALA A 110 -9.00 -4.75 13.58
N SER A 111 -9.94 -4.32 14.41
CA SER A 111 -9.70 -4.22 15.85
C SER A 111 -9.36 -5.61 16.36
N PRO A 112 -8.40 -5.79 17.28
CA PRO A 112 -8.36 -7.03 18.05
C PRO A 112 -9.73 -7.13 18.72
N THR A 113 -10.52 -8.13 18.34
CA THR A 113 -11.80 -8.38 18.98
C THR A 113 -11.53 -8.47 20.48
N ARG A 114 -12.14 -7.57 21.27
CA ARG A 114 -12.15 -7.68 22.74
C ARG A 114 -12.71 -9.02 23.22
N ASP A 115 -13.36 -9.77 22.31
CA ASP A 115 -13.91 -11.10 22.53
C ASP A 115 -12.94 -12.25 22.20
N ALA A 116 -11.71 -11.96 21.77
CA ALA A 116 -10.61 -12.93 21.79
C ALA A 116 -9.83 -12.82 23.11
N SER A 117 -10.54 -12.71 24.23
CA SER A 117 -10.00 -13.31 25.44
C SER A 117 -9.87 -14.81 25.12
N PRO A 118 -8.72 -15.46 25.30
CA PRO A 118 -8.68 -16.91 25.32
C PRO A 118 -9.78 -17.35 26.27
N LEU A 119 -10.66 -18.27 25.82
CA LEU A 119 -11.55 -18.96 26.75
C LEU A 119 -10.69 -19.39 27.95
N PRO A 120 -11.10 -19.12 29.20
CA PRO A 120 -10.34 -19.57 30.36
C PRO A 120 -10.27 -21.10 30.27
N GLY A 121 -9.13 -21.63 29.82
CA GLY A 121 -9.02 -23.05 29.47
C GLY A 121 -7.88 -23.46 28.53
N THR A 122 -7.23 -22.55 27.79
CA THR A 122 -6.02 -22.91 27.01
C THR A 122 -4.80 -22.09 27.42
N SER A 123 -4.57 -22.01 28.72
CA SER A 123 -3.23 -21.78 29.24
C SER A 123 -2.45 -23.08 29.08
N ALA A 124 -1.29 -23.01 28.43
CA ALA A 124 -0.32 -24.09 28.42
C ALA A 124 -0.14 -24.61 29.85
N LEU A 125 -0.38 -25.91 30.03
CA LEU A 125 -0.09 -26.62 31.26
C LEU A 125 1.41 -26.52 31.53
N SER A 126 1.81 -25.81 32.58
CA SER A 126 2.44 -26.41 33.76
C SER A 126 3.18 -25.37 34.59
N GLU A 127 2.45 -24.66 35.44
CA GLU A 127 2.94 -24.32 36.79
C GLU A 127 1.75 -24.40 37.72
N THR A 128 1.52 -25.59 38.31
CA THR A 128 0.60 -25.73 39.45
C THR A 128 1.42 -26.18 40.64
N SER A 129 1.83 -25.19 41.42
CA SER A 129 2.11 -25.35 42.85
C SER A 129 0.84 -25.86 43.54
N ALA A 130 0.95 -26.90 44.36
CA ALA A 130 -0.16 -27.43 45.14
C ALA A 130 0.29 -27.68 46.59
N HIS A 131 -0.40 -27.05 47.53
CA HIS A 131 -0.51 -27.46 48.95
C HIS A 131 -1.74 -26.76 49.57
N PRO A 132 -2.46 -27.30 50.59
CA PRO A 132 -2.26 -28.54 51.35
C PRO A 132 -3.52 -29.45 51.48
N ASP A 133 -3.33 -30.57 52.16
CA ASP A 133 -4.32 -31.47 52.80
C ASP A 133 -5.25 -32.36 51.96
N THR A 134 -4.82 -33.60 51.78
CA THR A 134 -5.65 -34.79 52.02
C THR A 134 -4.74 -36.00 52.29
N SER A 135 -4.78 -36.49 53.53
CA SER A 135 -3.98 -37.62 54.02
C SER A 135 -4.24 -38.92 53.24
N PRO A 136 -3.23 -39.77 52.96
CA PRO A 136 -3.42 -41.08 52.35
C PRO A 136 -3.51 -42.21 53.40
N LEU A 137 -4.41 -43.17 53.18
CA LEU A 137 -4.46 -44.50 53.84
C LEU A 137 -4.33 -45.61 52.76
N PRO A 138 -3.98 -46.86 53.10
CA PRO A 138 -2.89 -47.59 52.44
C PRO A 138 -3.30 -48.72 51.48
N ASP A 139 -2.36 -49.04 50.60
CA ASP A 139 -1.99 -50.33 49.99
C ASP A 139 -3.07 -51.30 49.46
N ILE A 140 -3.16 -51.38 48.12
CA ILE A 140 -3.64 -52.57 47.40
C ILE A 140 -2.58 -52.96 46.35
N PRO A 141 -2.04 -54.20 46.37
CA PRO A 141 -1.02 -54.65 45.43
C PRO A 141 -1.62 -55.09 44.07
N PRO A 142 -0.92 -54.88 42.93
CA PRO A 142 -1.36 -55.40 41.64
C PRO A 142 -1.00 -56.89 41.46
N PRO A 143 -1.80 -57.66 40.68
CA PRO A 143 -1.58 -59.09 40.46
C PRO A 143 -0.41 -59.40 39.52
N PRO A 144 0.19 -60.60 39.60
CA PRO A 144 1.46 -60.92 38.95
C PRO A 144 1.27 -61.51 37.54
N GLY A 145 2.29 -61.27 36.68
CA GLY A 145 2.67 -62.23 35.63
C GLY A 145 2.21 -61.89 34.22
N MET A 146 3.08 -61.22 33.45
CA MET A 146 3.58 -61.71 32.16
C MET A 146 4.66 -60.74 31.64
N SER A 147 5.90 -61.21 31.59
CA SER A 147 7.00 -60.71 30.73
C SER A 147 7.43 -61.90 29.84
N PRO A 148 8.25 -61.76 28.77
CA PRO A 148 8.96 -60.58 28.23
C PRO A 148 8.91 -60.51 26.67
N LEU A 149 9.69 -59.59 26.07
CA LEU A 149 10.55 -59.71 24.86
C LEU A 149 10.72 -58.29 24.25
N LEU A 150 11.88 -57.76 23.83
CA LEU A 150 13.30 -58.04 23.98
C LEU A 150 14.03 -56.79 23.39
N GLU A 151 14.96 -56.19 24.15
CA GLU A 151 16.15 -55.40 23.72
C GLU A 151 15.95 -54.16 22.78
N THR A 152 16.36 -52.93 23.13
CA THR A 152 17.76 -52.53 23.41
C THR A 152 17.86 -51.14 24.09
N SER A 153 18.51 -51.14 25.27
CA SER A 153 19.44 -50.14 25.86
C SER A 153 19.04 -48.68 26.20
N PRO A 154 19.09 -48.30 27.50
CA PRO A 154 19.39 -46.95 27.95
C PRO A 154 20.90 -46.77 28.25
N THR A 155 21.49 -45.69 27.77
CA THR A 155 22.80 -45.15 28.21
C THR A 155 22.57 -43.65 28.44
N LEU A 156 23.08 -42.92 29.42
CA LEU A 156 24.15 -43.09 30.40
C LEU A 156 23.81 -42.02 31.49
N GLY A 157 23.79 -42.34 32.79
CA GLY A 157 24.90 -41.98 33.68
C GLY A 157 24.83 -40.56 34.25
N THR A 158 24.04 -40.34 35.32
CA THR A 158 24.30 -39.24 36.28
C THR A 158 25.08 -39.81 37.46
N SER A 159 26.38 -39.55 37.50
CA SER A 159 27.19 -39.71 38.71
C SER A 159 27.13 -38.41 39.53
N PRO A 160 26.83 -38.46 40.84
CA PRO A 160 27.05 -37.33 41.74
C PRO A 160 28.40 -37.48 42.46
N THR A 161 29.16 -36.39 42.67
CA THR A 161 30.08 -36.26 43.81
C THR A 161 30.62 -34.82 44.00
N LEU A 162 30.20 -34.24 45.12
CA LEU A 162 30.91 -33.39 46.12
C LEU A 162 32.26 -32.67 45.80
N GLY A 163 32.35 -31.41 46.26
CA GLY A 163 33.58 -30.70 46.67
C GLY A 163 34.33 -29.98 45.53
N THR A 164 34.63 -28.67 45.56
CA THR A 164 35.52 -27.97 46.51
C THR A 164 35.46 -26.44 46.26
N SER A 165 35.76 -25.66 47.32
CA SER A 165 35.72 -24.22 47.61
C SER A 165 36.05 -23.14 46.53
N PRO A 166 35.59 -21.88 46.72
CA PRO A 166 35.92 -20.73 45.87
C PRO A 166 37.26 -20.08 46.27
N SER A 167 37.96 -19.47 45.31
CA SER A 167 39.16 -18.66 45.56
C SER A 167 38.98 -17.20 45.10
N LEU A 168 39.56 -16.33 45.91
CA LEU A 168 39.49 -14.87 46.00
C LEU A 168 40.23 -14.10 44.88
N GLY A 169 39.77 -12.85 44.67
CA GLY A 169 40.50 -11.70 44.07
C GLY A 169 39.48 -10.70 43.49
N THR A 170 39.47 -9.38 43.73
CA THR A 170 40.46 -8.45 44.30
C THR A 170 39.78 -7.11 44.68
N SER A 171 40.20 -6.53 45.81
CA SER A 171 40.18 -5.11 46.27
C SER A 171 38.89 -4.32 46.60
N PRO A 172 38.81 -3.70 47.81
CA PRO A 172 37.75 -2.77 48.21
C PRO A 172 38.15 -1.30 47.94
N THR A 173 37.26 -0.50 47.35
CA THR A 173 37.39 0.96 47.35
C THR A 173 36.63 1.56 48.53
N LEU A 174 37.42 2.15 49.44
CA LEU A 174 37.02 2.98 50.57
C LEU A 174 36.40 4.29 50.06
N GLY A 175 35.24 4.68 50.61
CA GLY A 175 34.58 5.95 50.27
C GLY A 175 33.23 6.14 50.95
N THR A 176 33.18 6.11 52.28
CA THR A 176 31.99 6.50 53.05
C THR A 176 32.17 7.91 53.61
N SER A 177 31.58 8.90 52.94
CA SER A 177 31.30 10.20 53.55
C SER A 177 30.08 10.07 54.48
N PRO A 178 30.04 10.72 55.66
CA PRO A 178 28.88 10.66 56.54
C PRO A 178 27.71 11.43 55.92
N VAL A 179 26.58 10.76 55.70
CA VAL A 179 25.33 11.43 55.34
C VAL A 179 24.73 12.04 56.61
N THR A 180 24.73 13.37 56.70
CA THR A 180 23.89 14.12 57.64
C THR A 180 22.41 13.80 57.40
N PRO A 181 21.61 13.47 58.42
CA PRO A 181 20.18 13.29 58.24
C PRO A 181 19.51 14.64 57.91
N PRO A 182 18.60 14.71 56.92
CA PRO A 182 17.83 15.93 56.66
C PRO A 182 16.85 16.21 57.82
N PRO A 183 16.52 17.49 58.09
CA PRO A 183 15.55 17.88 59.11
C PRO A 183 14.13 17.36 58.78
N PRO A 184 13.24 17.21 59.78
CA PRO A 184 11.91 16.63 59.58
C PRO A 184 11.12 17.47 58.58
N THR A 185 10.75 16.85 57.45
CA THR A 185 9.87 17.42 56.44
C THR A 185 8.51 17.74 57.05
N THR A 186 8.21 19.03 57.17
CA THR A 186 6.84 19.54 57.28
C THR A 186 6.08 19.06 56.03
N SER A 187 5.08 18.21 56.24
CA SER A 187 4.20 17.69 55.19
C SER A 187 3.39 18.84 54.57
N LEU A 188 3.82 19.34 53.42
CA LEU A 188 2.97 20.12 52.53
C LEU A 188 2.06 19.15 51.75
N PRO A 189 0.75 19.45 51.60
CA PRO A 189 -0.14 18.63 50.78
C PRO A 189 0.31 18.69 49.31
N LEU A 190 0.81 17.58 48.79
CA LEU A 190 1.15 17.41 47.39
C LEU A 190 -0.11 17.00 46.61
N ASP A 191 -1.06 17.92 46.47
CA ASP A 191 -2.17 17.79 45.51
C ASP A 191 -1.89 18.69 44.30
N THR A 192 -0.78 18.40 43.61
CA THR A 192 -0.58 18.84 42.22
C THR A 192 -0.60 17.59 41.34
N PRO A 193 -1.51 17.51 40.35
CA PRO A 193 -1.83 16.27 39.67
C PRO A 193 -0.66 15.80 38.79
N PRO A 194 -0.44 14.49 38.61
CA PRO A 194 0.35 14.06 37.46
C PRO A 194 -0.34 14.57 36.20
N ILE A 195 0.42 15.19 35.28
CA ILE A 195 -0.03 15.41 33.91
C ILE A 195 -0.13 14.03 33.27
N THR A 196 -1.22 13.34 33.55
CA THR A 196 -1.68 12.24 32.72
C THR A 196 -2.05 12.90 31.42
N SER A 197 -1.32 12.60 30.34
CA SER A 197 -1.82 12.83 28.98
C SER A 197 -3.30 12.41 28.98
N PRO A 198 -4.24 13.23 28.50
CA PRO A 198 -5.61 12.75 28.38
C PRO A 198 -5.55 11.43 27.60
N PRO A 199 -6.29 10.38 28.02
CA PRO A 199 -6.40 9.20 27.18
C PRO A 199 -6.79 9.72 25.81
N LEU A 200 -6.07 9.31 24.76
CA LEU A 200 -6.45 9.60 23.38
C LEU A 200 -7.93 9.28 23.31
N SER A 201 -8.77 10.31 23.22
CA SER A 201 -10.20 10.12 23.05
C SER A 201 -10.30 9.32 21.78
N ASN A 202 -10.59 8.01 21.91
CA ASN A 202 -10.84 7.19 20.74
C ASN A 202 -11.89 7.96 19.93
N PRO A 203 -11.63 8.27 18.64
CA PRO A 203 -12.65 8.91 17.83
C PRO A 203 -13.92 8.05 17.90
N PRO A 204 -15.11 8.65 17.81
CA PRO A 204 -16.37 7.93 17.97
C PRO A 204 -16.37 6.67 17.10
N THR A 205 -16.48 5.52 17.74
CA THR A 205 -16.37 4.18 17.14
C THR A 205 -17.55 3.78 16.24
N ASP A 206 -18.42 4.73 15.86
CA ASP A 206 -19.67 4.46 15.15
C ASP A 206 -19.67 4.95 13.70
N SER A 207 -18.66 5.71 13.26
CA SER A 207 -18.42 5.87 11.82
C SER A 207 -17.53 4.72 11.38
N ILE A 208 -18.02 3.83 10.51
CA ILE A 208 -17.11 3.19 9.55
C ILE A 208 -16.19 4.29 9.06
N ASP A 209 -14.89 4.15 9.28
CA ASP A 209 -13.92 5.24 9.19
C ASP A 209 -14.10 5.97 7.86
N LEU A 210 -14.83 7.10 7.87
CA LEU A 210 -15.50 7.62 6.67
C LEU A 210 -14.47 7.99 5.60
N ALA A 211 -13.29 8.44 6.06
CA ALA A 211 -12.13 8.69 5.20
C ALA A 211 -11.68 7.44 4.45
N TYR A 212 -11.62 6.27 5.10
CA TYR A 212 -11.25 5.02 4.44
C TYR A 212 -12.28 4.62 3.38
N VAL A 213 -13.59 4.76 3.68
CA VAL A 213 -14.65 4.48 2.71
C VAL A 213 -14.54 5.42 1.51
N LEU A 214 -14.38 6.72 1.75
CA LEU A 214 -14.24 7.72 0.70
C LEU A 214 -12.96 7.53 -0.13
N HIS A 215 -11.87 7.09 0.50
CA HIS A 215 -10.66 6.66 -0.20
C HIS A 215 -10.94 5.50 -1.15
N GLY A 216 -11.63 4.47 -0.67
CA GLY A 216 -12.06 3.31 -1.47
C GLY A 216 -12.98 3.72 -2.62
N VAL A 217 -13.93 4.62 -2.39
CA VAL A 217 -14.78 5.19 -3.45
C VAL A 217 -13.94 5.90 -4.51
N GLY A 218 -12.96 6.72 -4.10
CA GLY A 218 -12.01 7.37 -5.02
C GLY A 218 -11.26 6.35 -5.89
N PHE A 219 -10.79 5.26 -5.29
CA PHE A 219 -10.14 4.16 -6.01
C PHE A 219 -11.08 3.51 -7.05
N PHE A 220 -12.33 3.22 -6.70
CA PHE A 220 -13.29 2.65 -7.65
C PHE A 220 -13.67 3.63 -8.77
N ILE A 221 -13.79 4.93 -8.47
CA ILE A 221 -14.00 5.96 -9.49
C ILE A 221 -12.85 5.96 -10.50
N VAL A 222 -11.61 5.89 -10.01
CA VAL A 222 -10.41 5.77 -10.87
C VAL A 222 -10.50 4.57 -11.78
N LEU A 223 -10.76 3.39 -11.23
CA LEU A 223 -10.80 2.13 -11.98
C LEU A 223 -11.90 2.14 -13.05
N ILE A 224 -13.14 2.46 -12.67
CA ILE A 224 -14.29 2.46 -13.57
C ILE A 224 -14.12 3.51 -14.67
N SER A 225 -13.65 4.72 -14.31
CA SER A 225 -13.43 5.79 -15.28
C SER A 225 -12.37 5.40 -16.30
N LEU A 226 -11.29 4.74 -15.90
CA LEU A 226 -10.22 4.34 -16.80
C LEU A 226 -10.67 3.25 -17.77
N ILE A 227 -11.45 2.27 -17.29
CA ILE A 227 -12.07 1.23 -18.14
C ILE A 227 -13.03 1.88 -19.15
N ALA A 228 -13.90 2.79 -18.69
CA ALA A 228 -14.83 3.50 -19.56
C ALA A 228 -14.09 4.36 -20.61
N ALA A 229 -13.01 5.04 -20.22
CA ALA A 229 -12.15 5.77 -21.15
C ALA A 229 -11.53 4.83 -22.20
N CYS A 230 -11.03 3.66 -21.80
CA CYS A 230 -10.50 2.66 -22.72
C CYS A 230 -11.55 2.22 -23.75
N VAL A 231 -12.79 1.96 -23.34
CA VAL A 231 -13.90 1.60 -24.26
C VAL A 231 -14.19 2.74 -25.25
N VAL A 232 -14.29 3.98 -24.76
CA VAL A 232 -14.54 5.16 -25.60
C VAL A 232 -13.44 5.34 -26.64
N PHE A 233 -12.17 5.26 -26.22
CA PHE A 233 -11.04 5.45 -27.12
C PHE A 233 -10.81 4.26 -28.06
N THR A 234 -11.15 3.04 -27.64
CA THR A 234 -11.21 1.86 -28.52
C THR A 234 -12.17 2.11 -29.68
N ARG A 235 -13.42 2.47 -29.37
CA ARG A 235 -14.44 2.78 -30.39
C ARG A 235 -14.01 3.93 -31.28
N ARG A 236 -13.45 4.99 -30.70
CA ARG A 236 -12.98 6.17 -31.44
C ARG A 236 -11.89 5.81 -32.44
N PHE A 237 -10.87 5.07 -32.03
CA PHE A 237 -9.76 4.70 -32.92
C PHE A 237 -10.19 3.66 -33.96
N ALA A 238 -11.10 2.76 -33.60
CA ALA A 238 -11.68 1.82 -34.56
C ALA A 238 -12.46 2.54 -35.69
N ILE A 239 -13.30 3.52 -35.34
CA ILE A 239 -14.04 4.33 -36.32
C ILE A 239 -13.10 5.17 -37.19
N ALA A 240 -12.01 5.67 -36.61
CA ALA A 240 -10.99 6.43 -37.35
C ALA A 240 -10.04 5.55 -38.19
N GLY A 241 -10.19 4.23 -38.18
CA GLY A 241 -9.34 3.30 -38.94
C GLY A 241 -7.98 2.99 -38.32
N ASP A 242 -7.63 3.55 -37.16
CA ASP A 242 -6.37 3.27 -36.46
C ASP A 242 -6.51 2.01 -35.59
N ARG A 243 -6.41 0.84 -36.26
CA ARG A 243 -6.52 -0.47 -35.63
C ARG A 243 -5.48 -0.72 -34.52
N PRO A 244 -4.19 -0.37 -34.68
CA PRO A 244 -3.20 -0.56 -33.61
C PRO A 244 -3.59 0.15 -32.31
N TRP A 245 -4.04 1.40 -32.38
CA TRP A 245 -4.47 2.14 -31.19
C TRP A 245 -5.80 1.64 -30.62
N ALA A 246 -6.72 1.20 -31.48
CA ALA A 246 -7.95 0.58 -31.02
C ALA A 246 -7.66 -0.70 -30.20
N THR A 247 -6.81 -1.59 -30.72
CA THR A 247 -6.40 -2.81 -30.02
C THR A 247 -5.67 -2.50 -28.72
N PHE A 248 -4.73 -1.54 -28.73
CA PHE A 248 -4.01 -1.14 -27.53
C PHE A 248 -4.96 -0.66 -26.42
N CYS A 249 -5.91 0.21 -26.73
CA CYS A 249 -6.94 0.65 -25.78
C CYS A 249 -7.83 -0.50 -25.30
N ALA A 250 -8.21 -1.42 -26.19
CA ALA A 250 -9.04 -2.57 -25.83
C ALA A 250 -8.31 -3.52 -24.88
N THR A 251 -7.05 -3.84 -25.18
CA THR A 251 -6.21 -4.69 -24.34
C THR A 251 -6.03 -4.10 -22.95
N VAL A 252 -5.72 -2.81 -22.83
CA VAL A 252 -5.64 -2.16 -21.51
C VAL A 252 -7.00 -2.17 -20.80
N GLY A 253 -8.09 -1.84 -21.50
CA GLY A 253 -9.44 -1.86 -20.94
C GLY A 253 -9.89 -3.22 -20.38
N VAL A 254 -9.41 -4.32 -20.97
CA VAL A 254 -9.63 -5.70 -20.48
C VAL A 254 -8.64 -6.07 -19.37
N ALA A 255 -7.36 -5.70 -19.51
CA ALA A 255 -6.33 -6.04 -18.55
C ALA A 255 -6.62 -5.46 -17.16
N LEU A 256 -7.10 -4.22 -17.07
CA LEU A 256 -7.38 -3.54 -15.80
C LEU A 256 -8.35 -4.33 -14.88
N PRO A 257 -9.58 -4.68 -15.30
CA PRO A 257 -10.50 -5.45 -14.46
C PRO A 257 -10.03 -6.89 -14.23
N VAL A 258 -9.32 -7.51 -15.19
CA VAL A 258 -8.77 -8.86 -15.02
C VAL A 258 -7.70 -8.89 -13.93
N ILE A 259 -6.76 -7.95 -13.95
CA ILE A 259 -5.72 -7.81 -12.93
C ILE A 259 -6.36 -7.53 -11.56
N TYR A 260 -7.35 -6.64 -11.50
CA TYR A 260 -8.06 -6.34 -10.26
C TYR A 260 -8.82 -7.55 -9.71
N ALA A 261 -9.53 -8.30 -10.56
CA ALA A 261 -10.25 -9.51 -10.16
C ALA A 261 -9.28 -10.61 -9.69
N LEU A 262 -8.17 -10.81 -10.41
CA LEU A 262 -7.11 -11.74 -10.03
C LEU A 262 -6.54 -11.39 -8.66
N SER A 263 -6.33 -10.10 -8.40
CA SER A 263 -5.91 -9.60 -7.10
C SER A 263 -6.87 -9.99 -5.99
N GLY A 264 -8.18 -9.84 -6.23
CA GLY A 264 -9.21 -10.26 -5.28
C GLY A 264 -9.21 -11.77 -5.03
N VAL A 265 -8.99 -12.60 -6.06
CA VAL A 265 -8.96 -14.07 -5.96
C VAL A 265 -7.73 -14.55 -5.18
N LEU A 266 -6.54 -14.02 -5.48
CA LEU A 266 -5.31 -14.40 -4.79
C LEU A 266 -5.30 -13.94 -3.31
N SER A 267 -6.03 -12.88 -2.98
CA SER A 267 -6.08 -12.33 -1.63
C SER A 267 -7.08 -13.03 -0.69
N ARG A 268 -7.90 -13.99 -1.17
CA ARG A 268 -8.97 -14.64 -0.37
C ARG A 268 -8.46 -15.48 0.81
N GLY A 269 -7.15 -15.71 0.91
CA GLY A 269 -6.52 -16.44 2.02
C GLY A 269 -6.21 -15.61 3.27
N GLY A 270 -6.44 -14.28 3.23
CA GLY A 270 -6.44 -13.38 4.41
C GLY A 270 -5.10 -13.17 5.15
N THR A 271 -4.07 -13.98 4.86
CA THR A 271 -2.82 -14.03 5.62
C THR A 271 -1.62 -13.47 4.87
N ASP A 272 -1.67 -13.39 3.53
CA ASP A 272 -0.57 -12.85 2.71
C ASP A 272 -1.01 -11.64 1.87
N PRO A 273 -0.58 -10.42 2.21
CA PRO A 273 -0.89 -9.22 1.43
C PRO A 273 -0.06 -9.10 0.15
N GLN A 274 0.90 -9.99 -0.09
CA GLN A 274 1.85 -9.90 -1.20
C GLN A 274 1.25 -9.79 -2.61
N PRO A 275 0.29 -10.65 -3.01
CA PRO A 275 -0.26 -10.57 -4.36
C PRO A 275 -1.10 -9.30 -4.57
N LEU A 276 -1.75 -8.79 -3.52
CA LEU A 276 -2.61 -7.60 -3.62
C LEU A 276 -1.83 -6.35 -3.98
N SER A 277 -0.76 -6.07 -3.23
CA SER A 277 0.04 -4.85 -3.44
C SER A 277 0.68 -4.82 -4.83
N LEU A 278 1.30 -5.92 -5.26
CA LEU A 278 1.98 -6.00 -6.54
C LEU A 278 1.02 -5.87 -7.73
N LEU A 279 -0.16 -6.48 -7.64
CA LEU A 279 -1.16 -6.38 -8.70
C LEU A 279 -1.79 -4.98 -8.76
N LEU A 280 -2.03 -4.32 -7.63
CA LEU A 280 -2.48 -2.92 -7.60
C LEU A 280 -1.43 -1.97 -8.18
N ARG A 281 -0.14 -2.22 -7.94
CA ARG A 281 0.96 -1.47 -8.55
C ARG A 281 1.03 -1.67 -10.05
N LEU A 282 0.91 -2.92 -10.51
CA LEU A 282 0.86 -3.23 -11.93
C LEU A 282 -0.33 -2.51 -12.61
N LEU A 283 -1.50 -2.52 -11.97
CA LEU A 283 -2.69 -1.80 -12.41
C LEU A 283 -2.41 -0.30 -12.56
N ALA A 284 -1.75 0.30 -11.57
CA ALA A 284 -1.37 1.71 -11.60
C ALA A 284 -0.37 2.01 -12.72
N VAL A 285 0.69 1.21 -12.88
CA VAL A 285 1.69 1.40 -13.94
C VAL A 285 1.05 1.31 -15.33
N ILE A 286 0.25 0.27 -15.58
CA ILE A 286 -0.46 0.09 -16.87
C ILE A 286 -1.38 1.26 -17.13
N GLY A 287 -2.23 1.62 -16.16
CA GLY A 287 -3.23 2.66 -16.32
C GLY A 287 -2.66 4.06 -16.57
N TRP A 288 -1.66 4.45 -15.77
CA TRP A 288 -1.05 5.78 -15.85
C TRP A 288 -0.18 5.92 -17.10
N SER A 289 0.51 4.84 -17.49
CA SER A 289 1.27 4.79 -18.74
C SER A 289 0.34 4.92 -19.94
N TRP A 290 -0.77 4.18 -19.96
CA TRP A 290 -1.77 4.28 -21.02
C TRP A 290 -2.35 5.69 -21.13
N ALA A 291 -2.76 6.31 -20.02
CA ALA A 291 -3.33 7.66 -20.02
C ALA A 291 -2.33 8.71 -20.53
N SER A 292 -1.04 8.56 -20.17
CA SER A 292 0.03 9.46 -20.61
C SER A 292 0.36 9.29 -22.09
N LEU A 293 0.39 8.05 -22.58
CA LEU A 293 0.58 7.74 -24.00
C LEU A 293 -0.59 8.25 -24.85
N LEU A 294 -1.82 8.12 -24.36
CA LEU A 294 -3.01 8.67 -24.99
C LEU A 294 -2.90 10.21 -25.11
N ALA A 295 -2.54 10.89 -24.02
CA ALA A 295 -2.34 12.34 -24.03
C ALA A 295 -1.20 12.75 -24.99
N ALA A 296 -0.11 11.98 -25.04
CA ALA A 296 1.02 12.25 -25.93
C ALA A 296 0.62 12.12 -27.41
N ARG A 297 -0.18 11.11 -27.74
CA ARG A 297 -0.73 10.92 -29.09
C ARG A 297 -1.63 12.07 -29.49
N LEU A 298 -2.59 12.43 -28.63
CA LEU A 298 -3.50 13.56 -28.90
C LEU A 298 -2.73 14.88 -29.02
N HIS A 299 -1.69 15.08 -28.21
CA HIS A 299 -0.80 16.24 -28.31
C HIS A 299 -0.09 16.29 -29.67
N ARG A 300 0.43 15.16 -30.17
CA ARG A 300 1.08 15.08 -31.49
C ARG A 300 0.13 15.41 -32.64
N GLN A 301 -1.16 15.06 -32.54
CA GLN A 301 -2.18 15.40 -33.54
C GLN A 301 -2.49 16.91 -33.60
N THR A 302 -2.23 17.65 -32.51
CA THR A 302 -2.46 19.10 -32.45
C THR A 302 -1.28 19.95 -32.91
N ARG A 303 -0.11 19.34 -33.18
CA ARG A 303 1.03 20.08 -33.74
C ARG A 303 0.74 20.38 -35.22
N PRO A 304 0.78 21.65 -35.64
CA PRO A 304 0.73 21.98 -37.06
C PRO A 304 1.84 21.21 -37.78
N ALA A 305 1.54 20.62 -38.93
CA ALA A 305 2.55 20.00 -39.79
C ALA A 305 3.62 21.06 -40.09
N ALA A 306 4.78 20.97 -39.43
CA ALA A 306 5.88 21.85 -39.70
C ALA A 306 6.36 21.57 -41.13
N HIS A 307 6.13 22.54 -42.03
CA HIS A 307 6.59 22.53 -43.42
C HIS A 307 6.16 21.30 -44.23
N ALA A 308 4.91 21.28 -44.68
CA ALA A 308 4.66 20.69 -45.99
C ALA A 308 5.51 21.50 -47.00
N PRO A 309 6.38 20.86 -47.81
CA PRO A 309 7.10 21.58 -48.86
C PRO A 309 6.03 22.25 -49.72
N ILE A 310 6.14 23.57 -49.90
CA ILE A 310 5.37 24.26 -50.93
C ILE A 310 5.80 23.60 -52.24
N LEU A 311 4.99 22.66 -52.73
CA LEU A 311 5.06 22.18 -54.10
C LEU A 311 4.86 23.44 -54.96
N ARG A 312 5.98 24.01 -55.43
CA ARG A 312 5.92 25.04 -56.47
C ARG A 312 5.12 24.43 -57.62
N PRO A 313 4.10 25.11 -58.14
CA PRO A 313 3.42 24.64 -59.33
C PRO A 313 4.50 24.43 -60.40
N SER A 314 4.59 23.20 -60.91
CA SER A 314 5.42 22.88 -62.06
C SER A 314 5.02 23.85 -63.16
N THR A 315 5.95 24.73 -63.56
CA THR A 315 5.79 25.58 -64.73
C THR A 315 5.34 24.70 -65.89
N THR A 316 4.08 24.84 -66.28
CA THR A 316 3.55 24.27 -67.52
C THR A 316 4.51 24.65 -68.63
N ARG A 317 5.13 23.63 -69.23
CA ARG A 317 5.95 23.77 -70.43
C ARG A 317 5.09 24.42 -71.50
N GLU A 318 5.41 25.66 -71.85
CA GLU A 318 4.78 26.40 -72.93
C GLU A 318 4.95 25.60 -74.24
N PRO A 319 3.91 25.43 -75.08
CA PRO A 319 4.04 24.72 -76.35
C PRO A 319 4.94 25.50 -77.31
N SER A 320 5.95 24.85 -77.88
CA SER A 320 6.83 25.43 -78.89
C SER A 320 6.03 25.90 -80.12
N PRO A 321 6.32 27.08 -80.69
CA PRO A 321 5.64 27.56 -81.89
C PRO A 321 5.96 26.68 -83.12
N PRO A 322 5.02 26.54 -84.08
CA PRO A 322 5.22 25.72 -85.26
C PRO A 322 6.31 26.31 -86.19
N PRO A 323 7.07 25.47 -86.90
CA PRO A 323 8.08 25.93 -87.85
C PRO A 323 7.44 26.67 -89.02
N SER A 324 8.04 27.81 -89.38
CA SER A 324 7.65 28.65 -90.51
C SER A 324 7.81 27.88 -91.81
N ALA A 325 6.72 27.79 -92.59
CA ALA A 325 6.76 27.24 -93.94
C ALA A 325 7.47 28.23 -94.88
N THR A 326 8.53 27.75 -95.54
CA THR A 326 9.14 28.34 -96.73
C THR A 326 8.89 27.45 -97.92
#